data_AF-S1N7Q8-F1
#
_entry.id   AF-S1N7Q8-F1
#
_cell.length_a   1.000
_cell.length_b   1.000
_cell.length_c   1.000
_cell.angle_alpha   90.00
_cell.angle_beta   90.00
_cell.angle_gamma   90.00
#
_symmetry.space_group_name_H-M   'P 1'
#
loop_
_entity.id
_entity.type
_entity.pdbx_description
1 polymer ?
#
loop_
_entity_poly.entity_id
_entity_poly.type
_entity_poly.pdbx_seq_one_letter_code
_entity_poly.pdbx_strand_id
1 'polypeptide(L)'
;MLKKISEKIGYTKLVYDRVSKKLRTNYTKKQIEELVEAILNDNQTKLSRVGKNYYLWHSEKHIQLTINASSYRLITADRQEKIPISKKSAKS
;
A
#
# COMPACT_ATOMS: atom_id res chain seq x y z
N MET A 1 -14.93 -2.01 1.40
CA MET A 1 -13.98 -0.86 1.31
C MET A 1 -12.83 -1.13 0.35
N LEU A 2 -12.12 -2.26 0.46
CA LEU A 2 -11.03 -2.63 -0.47
C LEU A 2 -11.47 -2.63 -1.95
N LYS A 3 -12.63 -3.20 -2.26
CA LYS A 3 -13.25 -3.15 -3.60
C LYS A 3 -13.32 -1.72 -4.18
N LYS A 4 -13.77 -0.74 -3.38
CA LYS A 4 -13.84 0.67 -3.79
C LYS A 4 -12.48 1.29 -4.04
N ILE A 5 -11.45 0.86 -3.29
CA ILE A 5 -10.07 1.31 -3.51
C ILE A 5 -9.55 0.72 -4.81
N SER A 6 -9.79 -0.57 -5.05
CA SER A 6 -9.41 -1.27 -6.29
C SER A 6 -9.99 -0.63 -7.54
N GLU A 7 -11.29 -0.30 -7.54
CA GLU A 7 -11.97 0.35 -8.67
C GLU A 7 -11.45 1.76 -9.01
N LYS A 8 -10.76 2.42 -8.07
CA LYS A 8 -10.35 3.83 -8.20
C LYS A 8 -8.83 4.02 -8.15
N ILE A 9 -8.07 2.95 -7.99
CA ILE A 9 -6.65 3.09 -7.71
C ILE A 9 -5.93 3.73 -8.89
N GLY A 10 -5.15 4.77 -8.58
CA GLY A 10 -4.41 5.52 -9.57
C GLY A 10 -2.90 5.35 -9.41
N TYR A 11 -2.20 5.32 -10.53
CA TYR A 11 -0.74 5.25 -10.60
C TYR A 11 -0.18 6.45 -11.37
N THR A 12 1.04 6.86 -11.02
CA THR A 12 1.81 7.83 -11.81
C THR A 12 3.22 7.30 -11.98
N LYS A 13 3.98 7.86 -12.94
CA LYS A 13 5.39 7.46 -13.16
C LYS A 13 6.21 7.43 -11.87
N LEU A 14 6.09 8.48 -11.05
CA LEU A 14 6.78 8.61 -9.77
C LEU A 14 6.40 7.53 -8.74
N VAL A 15 5.18 6.98 -8.82
CA VAL A 15 4.74 5.91 -7.93
C VAL A 15 5.46 4.62 -8.25
N TYR A 16 5.55 4.25 -9.53
CA TYR A 16 6.27 3.04 -9.94
C TYR A 16 7.73 3.08 -9.51
N ASP A 17 8.42 4.19 -9.78
CA ASP A 17 9.82 4.38 -9.41
C ASP A 17 10.01 4.25 -7.89
N ARG A 18 9.10 4.84 -7.11
CA ARG A 18 9.15 4.79 -5.65
C ARG A 18 8.89 3.38 -5.11
N VAL A 19 7.91 2.67 -5.65
CA VAL A 19 7.57 1.31 -5.24
C VAL A 19 8.76 0.37 -5.49
N SER A 20 9.32 0.36 -6.69
CA SER A 20 10.49 -0.46 -7.02
C SER A 20 11.67 -0.17 -6.09
N LYS A 21 11.95 1.11 -5.84
CA LYS A 21 13.02 1.51 -4.90
C LYS A 21 12.77 1.04 -3.46
N LYS A 22 11.55 1.19 -2.96
CA LYS A 22 11.19 0.83 -1.57
C LYS A 22 11.15 -0.67 -1.34
N LEU A 23 10.70 -1.43 -2.33
CA LEU A 23 10.68 -2.90 -2.26
C LEU A 23 12.04 -3.51 -2.61
N ARG A 24 13.00 -2.71 -3.10
CA ARG A 24 14.31 -3.16 -3.62
C ARG A 24 14.15 -4.23 -4.71
N THR A 25 13.22 -3.97 -5.64
CA THR A 25 12.92 -4.86 -6.77
C THR A 25 13.03 -4.10 -8.08
N ASN A 26 13.19 -4.84 -9.17
CA ASN A 26 13.15 -4.30 -10.54
C ASN A 26 11.78 -4.57 -11.18
N TYR A 27 10.70 -4.35 -10.43
CA TYR A 27 9.37 -4.61 -10.96
C TYR A 27 9.03 -3.69 -12.11
N THR A 28 8.43 -4.28 -13.15
CA THR A 28 7.77 -3.53 -14.22
C THR A 28 6.49 -2.88 -13.70
N LYS A 29 5.94 -1.91 -14.44
CA LYS A 29 4.67 -1.27 -14.09
C LYS A 29 3.55 -2.30 -13.91
N LYS A 30 3.48 -3.27 -14.83
CA LYS A 30 2.50 -4.37 -14.80
C LYS A 30 2.65 -5.22 -13.54
N GLN A 31 3.87 -5.61 -13.17
CA GLN A 31 4.11 -6.38 -11.94
C GLN A 31 3.72 -5.61 -10.67
N ILE A 32 3.86 -4.28 -10.67
CA ILE A 32 3.41 -3.43 -9.56
C ILE A 32 1.87 -3.43 -9.49
N GLU A 33 1.20 -3.29 -10.63
CA GLU A 33 -0.27 -3.33 -10.70
C GLU A 33 -0.81 -4.69 -10.24
N GLU A 34 -0.25 -5.79 -10.74
CA GLU A 34 -0.61 -7.16 -10.34
C GLU A 34 -0.41 -7.39 -8.83
N LEU A 35 0.71 -6.91 -8.27
CA LEU A 35 0.97 -6.97 -6.84
C LEU A 35 -0.11 -6.23 -6.03
N VAL A 36 -0.47 -5.03 -6.49
CA VAL A 36 -1.43 -4.18 -5.80
C VAL A 36 -2.85 -4.75 -5.90
N GLU A 37 -3.24 -5.27 -7.06
CA GLU A 37 -4.50 -5.99 -7.26
C GLU A 37 -4.58 -7.23 -6.38
N ALA A 38 -3.50 -8.02 -6.31
CA ALA A 38 -3.44 -9.19 -5.42
C ALA A 38 -3.69 -8.79 -3.96
N ILE A 39 -3.05 -7.71 -3.48
CA ILE A 39 -3.27 -7.21 -2.12
C ILE A 39 -4.70 -6.70 -1.92
N LEU A 40 -5.29 -6.02 -2.91
CA LEU A 40 -6.64 -5.46 -2.80
C LEU A 40 -7.76 -6.49 -2.88
N ASN A 41 -7.51 -7.61 -3.56
CA ASN A 41 -8.46 -8.72 -3.71
C ASN A 41 -8.32 -9.79 -2.62
N ASP A 42 -7.29 -9.71 -1.78
CA ASP A 42 -7.09 -10.63 -0.67
C ASP A 42 -7.90 -10.22 0.56
N ASN A 43 -8.73 -11.14 1.06
CA ASN A 43 -9.57 -10.96 2.24
C ASN A 43 -8.77 -10.86 3.55
N GLN A 44 -7.51 -11.30 3.56
CA GLN A 44 -6.61 -11.18 4.70
C GLN A 44 -5.96 -9.79 4.81
N THR A 45 -6.09 -8.95 3.77
CA THR A 45 -5.50 -7.61 3.77
C THR A 45 -6.17 -6.73 4.82
N LYS A 46 -5.36 -6.25 5.76
CA LYS A 46 -5.80 -5.38 6.84
C LYS A 46 -5.77 -3.94 6.38
N LEU A 47 -6.93 -3.29 6.44
CA LEU A 47 -7.10 -1.88 6.10
C LEU A 47 -7.13 -1.02 7.36
N SER A 48 -6.30 0.03 7.40
CA SER A 48 -6.37 1.11 8.38
C SER A 48 -6.39 2.46 7.69
N ARG A 49 -7.05 3.45 8.28
CA ARG A 49 -7.01 4.84 7.81
C ARG A 49 -6.42 5.71 8.90
N VAL A 50 -5.34 6.42 8.55
CA VAL A 50 -4.73 7.44 9.44
C VAL A 50 -4.63 8.74 8.68
N GLY A 51 -5.42 9.74 9.10
CA GLY A 51 -5.50 11.04 8.44
C GLY A 51 -5.90 10.94 6.97
N LYS A 52 -5.00 11.40 6.09
CA LYS A 52 -5.20 11.47 4.64
C LYS A 52 -4.83 10.19 3.88
N ASN A 53 -4.42 9.12 4.58
CA ASN A 53 -3.91 7.89 3.96
C ASN A 53 -4.67 6.65 4.43
N TYR A 54 -4.88 5.73 3.50
CA TYR A 54 -5.16 4.33 3.75
C TYR A 54 -3.84 3.55 3.80
N TYR A 55 -3.74 2.64 4.77
CA TYR A 55 -2.65 1.68 4.92
C TYR A 55 -3.24 0.29 4.77
N LEU A 56 -2.76 -0.46 3.78
CA LEU A 56 -3.19 -1.82 3.51
C LEU A 56 -2.00 -2.73 3.78
N TRP A 57 -2.09 -3.53 4.83
CA TRP A 57 -1.05 -4.48 5.19
C TRP A 57 -1.49 -5.89 4.80
N HIS A 58 -0.64 -6.58 4.06
CA HIS A 58 -0.83 -7.97 3.67
C HIS A 58 0.27 -8.84 4.29
N SER A 59 -0.16 -9.77 5.14
CA SER A 59 0.70 -10.62 5.98
C SER A 59 1.65 -11.47 5.14
N GLU A 60 1.12 -12.25 4.21
CA GLU A 60 1.91 -13.28 3.50
C GLU A 60 3.00 -12.68 2.61
N LYS A 61 2.73 -11.51 2.02
CA LYS A 61 3.72 -10.80 1.20
C LYS A 61 4.63 -9.89 2.04
N HIS A 62 4.32 -9.70 3.33
CA HIS A 62 4.98 -8.74 4.20
C HIS A 62 5.06 -7.34 3.56
N ILE A 63 3.97 -6.89 2.93
CA ILE A 63 3.92 -5.61 2.22
C ILE A 63 2.83 -4.72 2.81
N GLN A 64 3.16 -3.45 2.97
CA GLN A 64 2.20 -2.39 3.25
C GLN A 64 2.09 -1.43 2.07
N LEU A 65 0.89 -1.28 1.52
CA LEU A 65 0.57 -0.21 0.58
C LEU A 65 0.09 1.02 1.35
N THR A 66 0.53 2.20 0.92
CA THR A 66 -0.01 3.47 1.38
C THR A 66 -0.72 4.15 0.23
N ILE A 67 -2.01 4.44 0.39
CA ILE A 67 -2.87 5.00 -0.66
C ILE A 67 -3.48 6.31 -0.15
N ASN A 68 -3.51 7.34 -0.97
CA ASN A 68 -4.15 8.60 -0.61
C ASN A 68 -5.67 8.42 -0.51
N ALA A 69 -6.28 8.89 0.58
CA ALA A 69 -7.68 8.61 0.86
C ALA A 69 -8.69 9.43 0.03
N SER A 70 -8.27 10.59 -0.51
CA SER A 70 -9.13 11.42 -1.36
C SER A 70 -9.03 11.06 -2.84
N SER A 71 -7.81 10.86 -3.33
CA SER A 71 -7.54 10.59 -4.75
C SER A 71 -7.39 9.11 -5.10
N TYR A 72 -7.37 8.20 -4.12
CA TYR A 72 -7.12 6.77 -4.30
C TYR A 72 -5.80 6.44 -5.02
N ARG A 73 -4.90 7.42 -5.13
CA ARG A 73 -3.59 7.22 -5.75
C ARG A 73 -2.67 6.44 -4.81
N LEU A 74 -2.01 5.41 -5.33
CA LEU A 74 -0.94 4.73 -4.60
C LEU A 74 0.19 5.73 -4.32
N ILE A 75 0.64 5.81 -3.07
CA ILE A 75 1.72 6.71 -2.65
C ILE A 75 3.04 5.96 -2.60
N THR A 76 3.05 4.77 -1.99
CA THR A 76 4.23 3.92 -1.84
C THR A 76 3.85 2.51 -1.39
N ALA A 77 4.81 1.59 -1.46
CA ALA A 77 4.73 0.24 -0.90
C ALA A 77 6.02 -0.03 -0.13
N ASP A 78 5.92 -0.52 1.11
CA ASP A 78 7.07 -0.83 1.96
C ASP A 78 6.99 -2.29 2.41
N ARG A 79 8.15 -2.95 2.57
CA ARG A 79 8.20 -4.26 3.24
C ARG A 79 8.02 -4.07 4.74
N GLN A 80 7.11 -4.83 5.35
CA GLN A 80 6.77 -4.78 6.77
C GLN A 80 6.48 -6.19 7.30
N GLU A 81 7.39 -6.70 8.14
CA GLU A 81 7.26 -8.02 8.80
C GLU A 81 6.00 -8.13 9.67
N LYS A 82 5.59 -7.00 10.26
CA LYS A 82 4.45 -6.89 11.16
C LYS A 82 3.62 -5.67 10.78
N ILE A 83 2.34 -5.67 11.15
CA ILE A 83 1.50 -4.48 11.05
C ILE A 83 2.20 -3.36 11.85
N PRO A 84 2.46 -2.18 11.26
CA PRO A 84 3.05 -1.10 12.03
C PRO A 84 2.07 -0.71 13.13
N ILE A 85 2.48 -0.92 14.38
CA ILE A 85 1.77 -0.39 15.54
C ILE A 85 1.72 1.12 15.32
N SER A 86 0.52 1.71 15.25
CA SER A 86 0.40 3.17 15.18
C SER A 86 1.22 3.70 16.34
N LYS A 87 2.29 4.47 16.07
CA LYS A 87 3.04 5.12 17.13
C LYS A 87 2.04 6.02 17.86
N LYS A 88 1.41 5.51 18.94
CA LYS A 88 0.89 6.37 19.99
C LYS A 88 2.11 7.20 20.37
N SER A 89 1.97 8.51 20.17
CA SER A 89 2.92 9.51 20.61
C SER A 89 3.43 9.15 22.00
N ALA A 90 4.63 8.58 22.08
CA ALA A 90 5.45 8.65 23.28
C ALA A 90 5.91 10.12 23.35
N LYS A 91 5.03 10.97 23.87
CA LYS A 91 5.45 12.22 24.50
C LYS A 91 5.77 11.83 25.94
N SER A 92 7.07 11.66 26.19
CA SER A 92 7.65 11.87 27.52
C SER A 92 7.38 13.31 27.96
#